data_AF-N2AF04-F1
#
_entry.id   AF-N2AF04-F1
#
_cell.length_a   1.000
_cell.length_b   1.000
_cell.length_c   1.000
_cell.angle_alpha   90.00
_cell.angle_beta   90.00
_cell.angle_gamma   90.00
#
_symmetry.space_group_name_H-M   'P 1'
#
loop_
_entity.id
_entity.type
_entity.pdbx_description
1 polymer ?
#
loop_
_entity_poly.entity_id
_entity_poly.type
_entity_poly.pdbx_seq_one_letter_code
_entity_poly.pdbx_strand_id
1 'polypeptide(L)'
;MKKLFICERPYMLYKTIVKALLNEEDEMDVVLSNHMQGMEKMKEPLENSHLFHRVFFFDDKLYQDYIKNEHLSDYVKFPKILIAWPKKMGRYYKFHKMARREKLPQGLDFNAYDEIYAIDGVSTINLRMNFKKVSYIVSEHAKNNFQINMLLHKLAVRISLIFDRLNIIVAYSGCSKYVSAIEVSENKNLVSYLKEKKIIVYNVAEMVQKLDDKKKNKILELYALAYDKKLLDIHGDVNILLTAPLLEDWFSRYI
;
A
#
# COMPACT_ATOMS: atom_id res chain seq x y z
N MET A 1 -13.12 16.42 -6.47
CA MET A 1 -12.16 16.33 -5.35
C MET A 1 -10.87 15.74 -5.89
N LYS A 2 -9.71 16.19 -5.43
CA LYS A 2 -8.42 15.74 -5.97
C LYS A 2 -7.77 14.71 -5.06
N LYS A 3 -7.51 13.51 -5.59
CA LYS A 3 -7.05 12.34 -4.83
C LYS A 3 -5.72 11.82 -5.34
N LEU A 4 -4.87 11.36 -4.41
CA LEU A 4 -3.63 10.65 -4.72
C LEU A 4 -3.71 9.22 -4.19
N PHE A 5 -3.39 8.24 -5.02
CA PHE A 5 -3.27 6.84 -4.61
C PHE A 5 -1.83 6.37 -4.73
N ILE A 6 -1.21 6.00 -3.61
CA ILE A 6 0.15 5.46 -3.56
C ILE A 6 0.06 3.93 -3.56
N CYS A 7 0.18 3.34 -4.75
CA CYS A 7 0.00 1.92 -5.00
C CYS A 7 1.34 1.17 -5.00
N GLU A 8 1.68 0.61 -3.84
CA GLU A 8 2.91 -0.17 -3.62
C GLU A 8 2.70 -1.69 -3.74
N ARG A 9 1.44 -2.12 -3.88
CA ARG A 9 1.03 -3.53 -3.99
C ARG A 9 -0.03 -3.71 -5.10
N PRO A 10 -0.03 -4.85 -5.83
CA PRO A 10 -0.99 -5.12 -6.90
C PRO A 10 -2.45 -4.99 -6.49
N TYR A 11 -2.82 -5.48 -5.30
CA TYR A 11 -4.20 -5.39 -4.80
C TYR A 11 -4.67 -3.93 -4.63
N MET A 12 -3.78 -3.06 -4.15
CA MET A 12 -4.10 -1.64 -3.99
C MET A 12 -4.25 -0.94 -5.34
N LEU A 13 -3.40 -1.30 -6.33
CA LEU A 13 -3.56 -0.79 -7.69
C LEU A 13 -4.91 -1.21 -8.29
N TYR A 14 -5.25 -2.50 -8.19
CA TYR A 14 -6.54 -3.00 -8.67
C TYR A 14 -7.73 -2.30 -8.02
N LYS A 15 -7.72 -2.18 -6.68
CA LYS A 15 -8.73 -1.42 -5.94
C LYS A 15 -8.85 0.03 -6.45
N THR A 16 -7.72 0.67 -6.72
CA THR A 16 -7.67 2.05 -7.21
C THR A 16 -8.24 2.17 -8.62
N ILE A 17 -7.93 1.22 -9.52
CA ILE A 17 -8.52 1.15 -10.85
C ILE A 17 -10.04 1.01 -10.76
N VAL A 18 -10.55 0.12 -9.89
CA VAL A 18 -12.00 -0.05 -9.67
C VAL A 18 -12.62 1.25 -9.15
N LYS A 19 -11.96 1.98 -8.24
CA LYS A 19 -12.42 3.29 -7.74
C LYS A 19 -12.51 4.32 -8.85
N ALA A 20 -11.47 4.45 -9.67
CA ALA A 20 -11.43 5.42 -10.77
C ALA A 20 -12.54 5.13 -11.80
N LEU A 21 -12.77 3.86 -12.14
CA LEU A 21 -13.84 3.46 -13.05
C LEU A 21 -15.25 3.70 -12.49
N LEU A 22 -15.43 3.73 -11.17
CA LEU A 22 -16.74 3.98 -10.54
C LEU A 22 -16.98 5.46 -10.22
N ASN A 23 -15.93 6.28 -10.16
CA ASN A 23 -16.00 7.68 -9.72
C ASN A 23 -15.29 8.59 -10.73
N GLU A 24 -15.81 8.63 -11.96
CA GLU A 24 -15.20 9.34 -13.10
C GLU A 24 -15.14 10.87 -12.89
N GLU A 25 -15.90 11.42 -11.94
CA GLU A 25 -15.91 12.85 -11.61
C GLU A 25 -14.74 13.30 -10.72
N ASP A 26 -14.03 12.36 -10.09
CA ASP A 26 -12.89 12.68 -9.22
C ASP A 26 -11.59 12.82 -10.03
N GLU A 27 -10.80 13.85 -9.72
CA GLU A 27 -9.45 13.97 -10.29
C GLU A 27 -8.51 13.06 -9.49
N MET A 28 -8.17 11.91 -10.06
CA MET A 28 -7.33 10.90 -9.42
C MET A 28 -5.94 10.84 -10.06
N ASP A 29 -4.90 11.00 -9.24
CA ASP A 29 -3.52 10.69 -9.59
C ASP A 29 -3.08 9.40 -8.89
N VAL A 30 -2.17 8.67 -9.52
CA VAL A 30 -1.63 7.41 -8.98
C VAL A 30 -0.11 7.41 -8.96
N VAL A 31 0.48 6.89 -7.89
CA VAL A 31 1.91 6.63 -7.78
C VAL A 31 2.11 5.13 -7.72
N LEU A 32 2.82 4.58 -8.68
CA LEU A 32 3.28 3.20 -8.68
C LEU A 32 4.70 3.14 -8.07
N SER A 33 5.07 2.01 -7.47
CA SER A 33 6.44 1.80 -7.00
C SER A 33 6.99 0.43 -7.38
N ASN A 34 8.33 0.31 -7.35
CA ASN A 34 9.06 -0.93 -7.60
C ASN A 34 8.98 -1.94 -6.43
N HIS A 35 8.11 -1.74 -5.44
CA HIS A 35 7.98 -2.60 -4.25
C HIS A 35 7.58 -4.04 -4.59
N MET A 36 6.99 -4.23 -5.77
CA MET A 36 6.63 -5.51 -6.35
C MET A 36 7.13 -5.56 -7.79
N GLN A 37 7.73 -6.68 -8.16
CA GLN A 37 8.27 -6.88 -9.51
C GLN A 37 7.17 -6.71 -10.56
N GLY A 38 7.45 -5.94 -11.62
CA GLY A 38 6.55 -5.77 -12.75
C GLY A 38 5.52 -4.64 -12.57
N MET A 39 5.49 -3.94 -11.44
CA MET A 39 4.61 -2.78 -11.26
C MET A 39 4.95 -1.64 -12.22
N GLU A 40 6.21 -1.49 -12.62
CA GLU A 40 6.67 -0.51 -13.61
C GLU A 40 5.99 -0.64 -14.97
N LYS A 41 5.61 -1.87 -15.35
CA LYS A 41 4.95 -2.17 -16.62
C LYS A 41 3.52 -1.61 -16.70
N MET A 42 2.90 -1.30 -15.56
CA MET A 42 1.56 -0.71 -15.52
C MET A 42 1.56 0.79 -15.84
N LYS A 43 2.71 1.47 -15.81
CA LYS A 43 2.76 2.92 -15.98
C LYS A 43 2.16 3.36 -17.33
N GLU A 44 2.71 2.84 -18.43
CA GLU A 44 2.31 3.24 -19.78
C GLU A 44 0.86 2.88 -20.10
N PRO A 45 0.36 1.65 -19.81
CA PRO A 45 -1.06 1.33 -20.01
C PRO A 45 -2.01 2.25 -19.24
N LEU A 46 -1.67 2.62 -17.99
CA LEU A 46 -2.48 3.54 -17.20
C LEU A 46 -2.47 4.96 -17.77
N GLU A 47 -1.32 5.48 -18.21
CA GLU A 47 -1.22 6.80 -18.87
C GLU A 47 -2.07 6.83 -20.14
N ASN A 48 -1.94 5.81 -21.00
CA ASN A 48 -2.67 5.73 -22.27
C ASN A 48 -4.17 5.50 -22.08
N SER A 49 -4.60 4.99 -20.94
CA SER A 49 -6.02 4.77 -20.65
C SER A 49 -6.78 6.04 -20.28
N HIS A 50 -6.07 7.11 -19.91
CA HIS A 50 -6.64 8.34 -19.35
C HIS A 50 -7.53 8.13 -18.12
N LEU A 51 -7.40 6.97 -17.43
CA LEU A 51 -8.13 6.68 -16.20
C LEU A 51 -7.68 7.56 -15.02
N PHE A 52 -6.42 8.00 -15.05
CA PHE A 52 -5.81 8.87 -14.06
C PHE A 52 -5.33 10.15 -14.74
N HIS A 53 -5.40 11.28 -14.02
CA HIS A 53 -4.92 12.56 -14.54
C HIS A 53 -3.38 12.55 -14.66
N ARG A 54 -2.68 11.97 -13.68
CA ARG A 54 -1.24 11.69 -13.72
C ARG A 54 -0.91 10.31 -13.17
N VAL A 55 0.08 9.68 -13.80
CA VAL A 55 0.65 8.40 -13.35
C VAL A 55 2.13 8.61 -13.07
N PHE A 56 2.48 8.57 -11.80
CA PHE A 56 3.86 8.64 -11.35
C PHE A 56 4.42 7.22 -11.18
N PHE A 57 5.72 7.07 -11.42
CA PHE A 57 6.46 5.89 -10.99
C PHE A 57 7.59 6.31 -10.05
N PHE A 58 7.69 5.61 -8.93
CA PHE A 58 8.71 5.83 -7.92
C PHE A 58 9.59 4.59 -7.74
N ASP A 59 10.82 4.70 -8.23
CA ASP A 59 11.86 3.69 -8.03
C ASP A 59 12.43 3.79 -6.61
N ASP A 60 11.77 3.16 -5.64
CA ASP A 60 12.10 3.22 -4.21
C ASP A 60 13.33 2.36 -3.86
N LYS A 61 14.50 2.75 -4.37
CA LYS A 61 15.77 2.05 -4.15
C LYS A 61 16.10 1.88 -2.67
N LEU A 62 15.79 2.90 -1.86
CA LEU A 62 16.02 2.85 -0.42
C LEU A 62 15.19 1.75 0.25
N TYR A 63 13.91 1.61 -0.11
CA TYR A 63 13.08 0.53 0.40
C TYR A 63 13.64 -0.82 -0.04
N GLN A 64 14.03 -0.97 -1.31
CA GLN A 64 14.64 -2.21 -1.82
C GLN A 64 15.90 -2.59 -1.04
N ASP A 65 16.77 -1.63 -0.74
CA ASP A 65 17.96 -1.87 0.08
C ASP A 65 17.62 -2.17 1.53
N TYR A 66 16.62 -1.50 2.10
CA TYR A 66 16.15 -1.79 3.46
C TYR A 66 15.63 -3.23 3.57
N ILE A 67 14.75 -3.67 2.68
CA ILE A 67 14.17 -5.03 2.75
C ILE A 67 15.22 -6.12 2.53
N LYS A 68 16.23 -5.91 1.67
CA LYS A 68 17.34 -6.86 1.47
C LYS A 68 18.14 -7.11 2.75
N ASN A 69 18.22 -6.09 3.61
CA ASN A 69 18.95 -6.14 4.88
C ASN A 69 18.09 -6.60 6.06
N GLU A 70 16.77 -6.77 5.85
CA GLU A 70 15.85 -7.27 6.86
C GLU A 70 15.68 -8.79 6.70
N HIS A 71 16.50 -9.56 7.41
CA HIS A 71 16.37 -11.01 7.46
C HIS A 71 15.20 -11.42 8.36
N LEU A 72 14.15 -11.95 7.75
CA LEU A 72 12.93 -12.37 8.45
C LEU A 72 13.16 -13.51 9.48
N SER A 73 14.27 -14.25 9.40
CA SER A 73 14.64 -15.28 10.38
C SER A 73 14.97 -14.73 11.79
N ASP A 74 15.31 -13.45 11.89
CA ASP A 74 15.53 -12.75 13.18
C ASP A 74 14.21 -12.53 13.97
N TYR A 75 13.06 -12.81 13.34
CA TYR A 75 11.73 -12.46 13.84
C TYR A 75 10.91 -13.62 14.42
N VAL A 76 11.36 -14.86 14.25
CA VAL A 76 10.48 -16.03 14.47
C VAL A 76 10.64 -16.65 15.86
N LYS A 77 11.79 -16.47 16.54
CA LYS A 77 12.07 -17.19 17.78
C LYS A 77 12.62 -16.29 18.89
N PHE A 78 11.87 -16.23 19.99
CA PHE A 78 12.43 -15.80 21.27
C PHE A 78 13.58 -16.75 21.66
N PRO A 79 14.71 -16.26 22.23
CA PRO A 79 15.01 -14.88 22.62
C PRO A 79 15.73 -14.06 21.53
N LYS A 80 15.98 -14.61 20.33
CA LYS A 80 16.78 -13.94 19.28
C LYS A 80 16.23 -12.57 18.88
N ILE A 81 14.91 -12.39 18.97
CA ILE A 81 14.24 -11.10 18.73
C ILE A 81 14.75 -9.97 19.65
N LEU A 82 15.08 -10.26 20.92
CA LEU A 82 15.57 -9.24 21.86
C LEU A 82 16.97 -8.75 21.49
N ILE A 83 17.83 -9.63 20.96
CA ILE A 83 19.19 -9.31 20.54
C ILE A 83 19.19 -8.61 19.18
N ALA A 84 18.26 -8.96 18.29
CA ALA A 84 18.12 -8.36 16.97
C ALA A 84 17.49 -6.95 17.04
N TRP A 85 16.69 -6.67 18.06
CA TRP A 85 15.90 -5.43 18.15
C TRP A 85 16.72 -4.13 18.08
N PRO A 86 17.85 -3.96 18.81
CA PRO A 86 18.64 -2.73 18.74
C PRO A 86 19.25 -2.51 17.34
N LYS A 87 19.77 -3.57 16.71
CA LYS A 87 20.32 -3.50 15.34
C LYS A 87 19.23 -3.12 14.35
N LYS A 88 18.03 -3.69 14.49
CA LYS A 88 16.86 -3.34 13.67
C LYS A 88 16.48 -1.88 13.83
N MET A 89 16.34 -1.40 15.07
CA MET A 89 16.00 0.00 15.33
C MET A 89 17.05 0.95 14.74
N GLY A 90 18.34 0.59 14.81
CA GLY A 90 19.43 1.32 14.15
C GLY A 90 19.29 1.38 12.62
N ARG A 91 19.03 0.25 11.97
CA ARG A 91 18.77 0.19 10.52
C ARG A 91 17.54 1.00 10.14
N TYR A 92 16.45 0.83 10.88
CA TYR A 92 15.20 1.55 10.67
C TYR A 92 15.40 3.06 10.79
N TYR A 93 16.10 3.52 11.83
CA TYR A 93 16.39 4.95 12.02
C TYR A 93 17.31 5.52 10.92
N LYS A 94 18.31 4.74 10.48
CA LYS A 94 19.17 5.11 9.35
C LYS A 94 18.33 5.26 8.07
N PHE A 95 17.48 4.29 7.79
CA PHE A 95 16.56 4.32 6.65
C PHE A 95 15.64 5.55 6.71
N HIS A 96 15.05 5.84 7.87
CA HIS A 96 14.27 7.05 8.11
C HIS A 96 15.03 8.33 7.76
N LYS A 97 16.28 8.46 8.21
CA LYS A 97 17.11 9.63 7.93
C LYS A 97 17.43 9.77 6.44
N MET A 98 17.62 8.66 5.74
CA MET A 98 17.86 8.65 4.29
C MET A 98 16.58 8.99 3.51
N ALA A 99 15.44 8.41 3.88
CA ALA A 99 14.14 8.67 3.26
C ALA A 99 13.77 10.16 3.27
N ARG A 100 14.16 10.92 4.31
CA ARG A 100 14.01 12.39 4.37
C ARG A 100 14.64 13.14 3.21
N ARG A 101 15.69 12.58 2.62
CA ARG A 101 16.52 13.23 1.59
C ARG A 101 16.21 12.73 0.18
N GLU A 102 15.53 11.59 0.06
CA GLU A 102 15.24 10.93 -1.22
C GLU A 102 14.30 11.76 -2.10
N LYS A 103 14.70 12.05 -3.34
CA LYS A 103 13.86 12.87 -4.23
C LYS A 103 12.56 12.13 -4.55
N LEU A 104 11.43 12.81 -4.38
CA LEU A 104 10.13 12.30 -4.84
C LEU A 104 10.06 12.39 -6.38
N PRO A 105 9.12 11.64 -7.01
CA PRO A 105 8.84 11.81 -8.43
C PRO A 105 8.62 13.28 -8.79
N GLN A 106 9.15 13.70 -9.95
CA GLN A 106 9.06 15.08 -10.40
C GLN A 106 7.58 15.49 -10.52
N GLY A 107 7.24 16.67 -9.99
CA GLY A 107 5.87 17.20 -10.04
C GLY A 107 4.91 16.62 -8.99
N LEU A 108 5.35 15.67 -8.15
CA LEU A 108 4.55 15.18 -7.03
C LEU A 108 4.63 16.14 -5.84
N ASP A 109 3.51 16.79 -5.53
CA ASP A 109 3.35 17.59 -4.31
C ASP A 109 2.14 17.11 -3.51
N PHE A 110 2.38 16.58 -2.31
CA PHE A 110 1.33 16.07 -1.44
C PHE A 110 0.30 17.13 -1.03
N ASN A 111 0.69 18.40 -0.97
CA ASN A 111 -0.22 19.48 -0.57
C ASN A 111 -1.26 19.82 -1.66
N ALA A 112 -1.12 19.27 -2.87
CA ALA A 112 -2.06 19.49 -3.97
C ALA A 112 -3.27 18.54 -3.94
N TYR A 113 -3.39 17.68 -2.94
CA TYR A 113 -4.44 16.65 -2.85
C TYR A 113 -5.28 16.81 -1.59
N ASP A 114 -6.59 16.62 -1.74
CA ASP A 114 -7.56 16.64 -0.64
C ASP A 114 -7.47 15.35 0.18
N GLU A 115 -7.30 14.22 -0.52
CA GLU A 115 -7.17 12.90 0.08
C GLU A 115 -5.97 12.15 -0.52
N ILE A 116 -5.17 11.53 0.34
CA ILE A 116 -4.06 10.66 -0.05
C ILE A 116 -4.29 9.28 0.52
N TYR A 117 -4.39 8.28 -0.34
CA TYR A 117 -4.53 6.88 0.03
C TYR A 117 -3.17 6.20 -0.07
N ALA A 118 -2.71 5.58 1.02
CA ALA A 118 -1.43 4.88 1.07
C ALA A 118 -1.54 3.61 1.93
N ILE A 119 -0.62 2.68 1.76
CA ILE A 119 -0.49 1.56 2.71
C ILE A 119 0.21 2.07 3.98
N ASP A 120 -0.09 1.52 5.16
CA ASP A 120 0.74 1.82 6.34
C ASP A 120 2.00 0.94 6.31
N GLY A 121 3.03 1.45 5.65
CA GLY A 121 4.25 0.72 5.37
C GLY A 121 5.50 1.57 5.54
N VAL A 122 6.65 0.90 5.56
CA VAL A 122 7.98 1.50 5.65
C VAL A 122 8.48 2.03 4.31
N SER A 123 7.61 2.46 3.40
CA SER A 123 8.04 3.02 2.13
C SER A 123 8.65 4.40 2.29
N THR A 124 9.54 4.77 1.38
CA THR A 124 10.16 6.09 1.43
C THR A 124 9.12 7.21 1.28
N ILE A 125 8.08 7.00 0.46
CA ILE A 125 6.96 7.94 0.30
C ILE A 125 6.19 8.12 1.61
N ASN A 126 5.83 7.03 2.29
CA ASN A 126 5.13 7.10 3.57
C ASN A 126 5.94 7.84 4.62
N LEU A 127 7.24 7.54 4.70
CA LEU A 127 8.12 8.26 5.61
C LEU A 127 8.19 9.76 5.26
N ARG A 128 8.28 10.11 3.98
CA ARG A 128 8.25 11.49 3.50
C ARG A 128 6.94 12.21 3.90
N MET A 129 5.78 11.58 3.75
CA MET A 129 4.50 12.15 4.20
C MET A 129 4.49 12.42 5.70
N ASN A 130 4.92 11.45 6.51
CA ASN A 130 5.01 11.60 7.96
C ASN A 130 5.97 12.73 8.37
N PHE A 131 7.12 12.88 7.70
CA PHE A 131 8.04 14.00 7.98
C PHE A 131 7.47 15.36 7.59
N LYS A 132 6.73 15.43 6.49
CA LYS A 132 6.03 16.63 6.05
C LYS A 132 4.71 16.88 6.81
N LYS A 133 4.35 16.00 7.75
CA LYS A 133 3.10 16.07 8.53
C LYS A 133 1.84 16.05 7.66
N VAL A 134 1.93 15.37 6.53
CA VAL A 134 0.83 15.24 5.56
C VAL A 134 -0.15 14.20 6.10
N SER A 135 -1.44 14.56 6.15
CA SER A 135 -2.47 13.61 6.54
C SER A 135 -2.81 12.65 5.40
N TYR A 136 -3.06 11.38 5.73
CA TYR A 136 -3.36 10.36 4.75
C TYR A 136 -4.36 9.33 5.29
N ILE A 137 -4.97 8.61 4.36
CA ILE A 137 -5.88 7.50 4.59
C ILE A 137 -5.08 6.21 4.41
N VAL A 138 -5.03 5.40 5.46
CA VAL A 138 -4.41 4.08 5.38
C VAL A 138 -5.37 3.13 4.71
N SER A 139 -4.94 2.51 3.62
CA SER A 139 -5.75 1.64 2.80
C SER A 139 -5.30 0.18 2.94
N GLU A 140 -6.25 -0.74 3.16
CA GLU A 140 -5.95 -2.18 3.16
C GLU A 140 -5.26 -2.60 1.86
N HIS A 141 -4.09 -3.20 1.98
CA HIS A 141 -3.31 -3.75 0.87
C HIS A 141 -3.45 -5.28 0.72
N ALA A 142 -4.16 -5.90 1.66
CA ALA A 142 -4.62 -7.29 1.61
C ALA A 142 -5.95 -7.36 2.36
N LYS A 143 -6.85 -8.26 1.94
CA LYS A 143 -8.17 -8.43 2.55
C LYS A 143 -8.01 -8.75 4.04
N ASN A 144 -8.70 -8.00 4.89
CA ASN A 144 -8.78 -8.23 6.34
C ASN A 144 -7.45 -8.11 7.11
N ASN A 145 -6.46 -7.39 6.58
CA ASN A 145 -5.15 -7.23 7.24
C ASN A 145 -5.27 -6.59 8.65
N PHE A 146 -6.34 -5.83 8.91
CA PHE A 146 -6.58 -5.19 10.21
C PHE A 146 -7.37 -6.04 11.23
N GLN A 147 -7.60 -7.33 10.96
CA GLN A 147 -8.34 -8.22 11.87
C GLN A 147 -7.46 -9.04 12.84
N ILE A 148 -6.13 -8.85 12.82
CA ILE A 148 -5.18 -9.65 13.64
C ILE A 148 -5.32 -9.30 15.13
N ASN A 149 -5.77 -10.25 15.94
CA ASN A 149 -6.01 -10.10 17.39
C ASN A 149 -5.05 -10.96 18.23
N MET A 150 -3.73 -10.76 18.08
CA MET A 150 -2.73 -11.40 18.95
C MET A 150 -2.29 -10.46 20.08
N LEU A 151 -2.03 -11.00 21.28
CA LEU A 151 -1.58 -10.22 22.44
C LEU A 151 -0.30 -9.41 22.16
N LEU A 152 0.68 -10.02 21.49
CA LEU A 152 1.92 -9.36 21.10
C LEU A 152 1.69 -8.22 20.10
N HIS A 153 0.71 -8.35 19.21
CA HIS A 153 0.31 -7.29 18.28
C HIS A 153 -0.26 -6.09 19.05
N LYS A 154 -1.14 -6.32 20.02
CA LYS A 154 -1.67 -5.24 20.88
C LYS A 154 -0.57 -4.50 21.65
N LEU A 155 0.43 -5.21 22.16
CA LEU A 155 1.57 -4.60 22.84
C LEU A 155 2.43 -3.76 21.88
N ALA A 156 2.75 -4.31 20.71
CA ALA A 156 3.50 -3.60 19.67
C ALA A 156 2.79 -2.31 19.23
N VAL A 157 1.47 -2.37 19.01
CA VAL A 157 0.63 -1.21 18.72
C VAL A 157 0.75 -0.14 19.81
N ARG A 158 0.56 -0.52 21.08
CA ARG A 158 0.63 0.45 22.19
C ARG A 158 1.99 1.14 22.24
N ILE A 159 3.08 0.38 22.05
CA ILE A 159 4.43 0.93 21.99
C ILE A 159 4.58 1.88 20.79
N SER A 160 4.09 1.48 19.61
CA SER A 160 4.11 2.33 18.40
C SER A 160 3.33 3.63 18.59
N LEU A 161 2.16 3.61 19.24
CA LEU A 161 1.38 4.80 19.57
C LEU A 161 2.12 5.74 20.54
N ILE A 162 2.84 5.20 21.53
CA ILE A 162 3.69 6.00 22.43
C ILE A 162 4.83 6.65 21.64
N PHE A 163 5.52 5.88 20.79
CA PHE A 163 6.60 6.41 19.97
C PHE A 163 6.12 7.49 18.98
N ASP A 164 4.95 7.30 18.38
CA ASP A 164 4.39 8.28 17.46
C ASP A 164 4.03 9.62 18.17
N ARG A 165 3.53 9.54 19.41
CA ARG A 165 3.35 10.74 20.27
C ARG A 165 4.67 11.47 20.53
N LEU A 166 5.78 10.74 20.63
CA LEU A 166 7.13 11.29 20.77
C LEU A 166 7.77 11.73 19.43
N ASN A 167 7.01 11.76 18.33
CA ASN A 167 7.51 12.01 16.96
C ASN A 167 8.54 10.98 16.45
N ILE A 168 8.57 9.80 17.07
CA ILE A 168 9.32 8.65 16.58
C ILE A 168 8.37 7.87 15.69
N ILE A 169 8.48 8.08 14.37
CA ILE A 169 7.58 7.44 13.40
C ILE A 169 7.86 5.95 13.38
N VAL A 170 6.86 5.18 13.80
CA VAL A 170 6.86 3.72 13.68
C VAL A 170 5.70 3.35 12.76
N ALA A 171 6.04 3.03 11.51
CA ALA A 171 5.06 2.58 10.52
C ALA A 171 4.51 1.22 10.97
N TYR A 172 3.32 1.22 11.56
CA TYR A 172 2.68 0.04 12.10
C TYR A 172 1.16 0.16 12.03
N SER A 173 0.56 -0.55 11.08
CA SER A 173 -0.88 -0.80 10.96
C SER A 173 -1.82 0.39 11.22
N GLY A 174 -1.47 1.62 10.83
CA GLY A 174 -2.31 2.81 10.97
C GLY A 174 -2.11 3.58 12.28
N CYS A 175 -1.03 3.29 13.03
CA CYS A 175 -0.73 3.93 14.31
C CYS A 175 -0.25 5.40 14.19
N SER A 176 0.14 5.86 13.01
CA SER A 176 0.61 7.24 12.85
C SER A 176 -0.50 8.26 13.17
N LYS A 177 -0.17 9.32 13.89
CA LYS A 177 -1.09 10.43 14.16
C LYS A 177 -1.51 11.19 12.91
N TYR A 178 -0.76 11.08 11.83
CA TYR A 178 -1.12 11.70 10.54
C TYR A 178 -2.13 10.86 9.75
N VAL A 179 -2.40 9.62 10.17
CA VAL A 179 -3.50 8.81 9.63
C VAL A 179 -4.83 9.41 10.09
N SER A 180 -5.61 9.94 9.16
CA SER A 180 -6.93 10.55 9.43
C SER A 180 -8.06 9.54 9.34
N ALA A 181 -7.94 8.57 8.44
CA ALA A 181 -8.92 7.51 8.25
C ALA A 181 -8.24 6.19 7.87
N ILE A 182 -8.98 5.11 8.02
CA ILE A 182 -8.57 3.77 7.61
C ILE A 182 -9.64 3.20 6.69
N GLU A 183 -9.23 2.83 5.48
CA GLU A 183 -10.06 2.14 4.52
C GLU A 183 -9.89 0.63 4.65
N VAL A 184 -11.00 -0.05 4.95
CA VAL A 184 -11.07 -1.49 5.18
C VAL A 184 -12.12 -2.15 4.30
N SER A 185 -11.96 -3.43 4.02
CA SER A 185 -12.93 -4.23 3.27
C SER A 185 -14.22 -4.44 4.06
N GLU A 186 -14.10 -4.66 5.38
CA GLU A 186 -15.23 -4.87 6.29
C GLU A 186 -14.97 -4.21 7.65
N ASN A 187 -15.97 -3.51 8.19
CA ASN A 187 -15.91 -2.97 9.56
C ASN A 187 -16.31 -4.04 10.60
N LYS A 188 -15.60 -5.17 10.59
CA LYS A 188 -15.81 -6.27 11.54
C LYS A 188 -14.47 -6.69 12.12
N ASN A 189 -14.45 -6.96 13.43
CA ASN A 189 -13.28 -7.47 14.14
C ASN A 189 -11.99 -6.63 14.00
N LEU A 190 -12.11 -5.33 13.68
CA LEU A 190 -10.96 -4.43 13.64
C LEU A 190 -10.29 -4.32 15.01
N VAL A 191 -8.96 -4.24 15.03
CA VAL A 191 -8.21 -4.00 16.27
C VAL A 191 -8.69 -2.70 16.91
N SER A 192 -8.88 -2.70 18.23
CA SER A 192 -9.58 -1.65 18.97
C SER A 192 -9.06 -0.23 18.73
N TYR A 193 -7.74 -0.03 18.63
CA TYR A 193 -7.15 1.30 18.43
C TYR A 193 -7.47 1.92 17.07
N LEU A 194 -7.76 1.11 16.06
CA LEU A 194 -8.16 1.59 14.74
C LEU A 194 -9.55 2.21 14.77
N LYS A 195 -10.40 1.78 15.71
CA LYS A 195 -11.77 2.30 15.86
C LYS A 195 -11.82 3.75 16.34
N GLU A 196 -10.71 4.28 16.86
CA GLU A 196 -10.57 5.69 17.21
C GLU A 196 -10.35 6.58 15.96
N LYS A 197 -10.09 5.98 14.79
CA LYS A 197 -9.98 6.67 13.51
C LYS A 197 -11.29 6.60 12.73
N LYS A 198 -11.48 7.51 11.78
CA LYS A 198 -12.58 7.41 10.80
C LYS A 198 -12.40 6.12 10.00
N ILE A 199 -13.41 5.25 9.98
CA ILE A 199 -13.41 4.02 9.18
C ILE A 199 -14.15 4.26 7.87
N ILE A 200 -13.52 3.89 6.76
CA ILE A 200 -14.10 3.91 5.41
C ILE A 200 -14.24 2.45 4.98
N VAL A 201 -15.47 2.00 4.72
CA VAL A 201 -15.69 0.64 4.23
C VAL A 201 -15.70 0.65 2.72
N TYR A 202 -14.77 -0.10 2.11
CA TYR A 202 -14.67 -0.27 0.67
C TYR A 202 -14.39 -1.74 0.32
N ASN A 203 -15.47 -2.51 0.15
CA ASN A 203 -15.38 -3.90 -0.26
C ASN A 203 -15.18 -4.00 -1.78
N VAL A 204 -13.96 -4.33 -2.22
CA VAL A 204 -13.63 -4.43 -3.65
C VAL A 204 -14.53 -5.43 -4.38
N ALA A 205 -14.90 -6.55 -3.76
CA ALA A 205 -15.74 -7.56 -4.42
C ALA A 205 -17.15 -7.01 -4.69
N GLU A 206 -17.74 -6.28 -3.74
CA GLU A 206 -19.04 -5.61 -3.95
C GLU A 206 -18.94 -4.48 -4.98
N MET A 207 -17.82 -3.75 -5.03
CA MET A 207 -17.64 -2.67 -6.00
C MET A 207 -17.43 -3.20 -7.41
N VAL A 208 -16.74 -4.32 -7.59
CA VAL A 208 -16.57 -4.98 -8.89
C VAL A 208 -17.91 -5.43 -9.48
N GLN A 209 -18.86 -5.85 -8.64
CA GLN A 209 -20.22 -6.20 -9.10
C GLN A 209 -20.99 -5.00 -9.68
N LYS A 210 -20.60 -3.77 -9.34
CA LYS A 210 -21.19 -2.53 -9.87
C LYS A 210 -20.59 -2.09 -11.21
N LEU A 211 -19.50 -2.71 -11.66
CA LEU A 211 -18.91 -2.41 -12.96
C LEU A 211 -19.75 -3.05 -14.07
N ASP A 212 -20.04 -2.27 -15.11
CA ASP A 212 -20.51 -2.83 -16.37
C ASP A 212 -19.38 -3.60 -17.09
N ASP A 213 -19.73 -4.35 -18.12
CA ASP A 213 -18.76 -5.20 -18.82
C ASP A 213 -17.72 -4.39 -19.59
N LYS A 214 -18.05 -3.18 -20.04
CA LYS A 214 -17.10 -2.27 -20.67
C LYS A 214 -15.99 -1.88 -19.69
N LYS A 215 -16.34 -1.55 -18.44
CA LYS A 215 -15.40 -1.20 -17.38
C LYS A 215 -14.58 -2.42 -16.94
N LYS A 216 -15.19 -3.60 -16.81
CA LYS A 216 -14.45 -4.84 -16.52
C LYS A 216 -13.43 -5.17 -17.62
N ASN A 217 -13.84 -5.06 -18.88
CA ASN A 217 -12.96 -5.26 -20.03
C ASN A 217 -11.82 -4.22 -20.05
N LYS A 218 -12.08 -2.98 -19.63
CA LYS A 218 -11.04 -1.97 -19.50
C LYS A 218 -9.97 -2.38 -18.48
N ILE A 219 -10.36 -2.98 -17.36
CA ILE A 219 -9.40 -3.52 -16.38
C ILE A 219 -8.55 -4.61 -17.03
N LEU A 220 -9.19 -5.58 -17.69
CA LEU A 220 -8.46 -6.66 -18.36
C LEU A 220 -7.48 -6.11 -19.40
N GLU A 221 -7.91 -5.15 -20.22
CA GLU A 221 -7.09 -4.49 -21.23
C GLU A 221 -5.82 -3.88 -20.62
N LEU A 222 -5.96 -3.15 -19.51
CA LEU A 222 -4.83 -2.54 -18.81
C LEU A 222 -3.78 -3.58 -18.40
N TYR A 223 -4.21 -4.69 -17.79
CA TYR A 223 -3.32 -5.77 -17.37
C TYR A 223 -2.72 -6.53 -18.55
N ALA A 224 -3.51 -6.78 -19.60
CA ALA A 224 -3.04 -7.43 -20.82
C ALA A 224 -1.94 -6.60 -21.51
N LEU A 225 -2.18 -5.30 -21.68
CA LEU A 225 -1.19 -4.39 -22.27
C LEU A 225 0.11 -4.31 -21.45
N ALA A 226 0.02 -4.41 -20.13
CA ALA A 226 1.19 -4.38 -19.24
C ALA A 226 1.99 -5.69 -19.23
N TYR A 227 1.32 -6.84 -19.25
CA TYR A 227 1.95 -8.12 -18.90
C TYR A 227 1.94 -9.14 -20.03
N ASP A 228 0.83 -9.29 -20.76
CA ASP A 228 0.72 -10.19 -21.89
C ASP A 228 -0.44 -9.79 -22.81
N LYS A 229 -0.10 -9.21 -23.98
CA LYS A 229 -1.09 -8.74 -24.95
C LYS A 229 -1.95 -9.87 -25.51
N LYS A 230 -1.49 -11.13 -25.44
CA LYS A 230 -2.28 -12.29 -25.89
C LYS A 230 -3.56 -12.48 -25.07
N LEU A 231 -3.61 -11.91 -23.85
CA LEU A 231 -4.84 -11.93 -23.03
C LEU A 231 -5.99 -11.15 -23.67
N LEU A 232 -5.72 -10.24 -24.63
CA LEU A 232 -6.75 -9.51 -25.38
C LEU A 232 -7.50 -10.41 -26.37
N ASP A 233 -6.88 -11.52 -26.80
CA ASP A 233 -7.45 -12.45 -27.79
C ASP A 233 -8.30 -13.55 -27.12
N ILE A 234 -8.39 -13.56 -25.79
CA ILE A 234 -9.18 -14.54 -25.04
C ILE A 234 -10.65 -14.13 -25.05
N HIS A 235 -11.50 -15.03 -25.53
CA HIS A 235 -12.96 -14.88 -25.48
C HIS A 235 -13.53 -15.68 -24.30
N GLY A 236 -14.41 -15.05 -23.49
CA GLY A 236 -15.08 -15.68 -22.35
C GLY A 236 -14.69 -15.08 -21.00
N ASP A 237 -15.02 -15.77 -19.91
CA ASP A 237 -14.74 -15.31 -18.55
C ASP A 237 -13.25 -15.39 -18.22
N VAL A 238 -12.64 -14.26 -17.86
CA VAL A 238 -11.23 -14.17 -17.48
C VAL A 238 -11.10 -13.89 -15.98
N ASN A 239 -10.35 -14.74 -15.29
CA ASN A 239 -9.98 -14.52 -13.89
C ASN A 239 -8.59 -13.89 -13.81
N ILE A 240 -8.50 -12.69 -13.24
CA ILE A 240 -7.21 -12.03 -12.97
C ILE A 240 -6.73 -12.45 -11.59
N LEU A 241 -5.64 -13.21 -11.55
CA LEU A 241 -4.97 -13.59 -10.31
C LEU A 241 -3.89 -12.56 -9.96
N LEU A 242 -4.15 -11.74 -8.94
CA LEU A 242 -3.19 -10.75 -8.43
C LEU A 242 -2.42 -11.35 -7.26
N THR A 243 -1.23 -11.89 -7.52
CA THR A 243 -0.36 -12.41 -6.47
C THR A 243 0.91 -11.58 -6.37
N ALA A 244 1.51 -11.57 -5.18
CA ALA A 244 2.94 -11.39 -5.11
C ALA A 244 3.63 -12.52 -5.91
N PRO A 245 4.88 -12.34 -6.40
CA PRO A 245 5.67 -13.50 -6.80
C PRO A 245 5.57 -14.54 -5.67
N LEU A 246 5.28 -15.80 -6.02
CA LEU A 246 5.38 -16.93 -5.10
C LEU A 246 6.87 -17.19 -4.80
N LEU A 247 7.56 -16.18 -4.28
CA LEU A 247 8.95 -16.23 -3.83
C LEU A 247 8.95 -16.85 -2.45
N GLU A 248 8.87 -18.19 -2.35
CA GLU A 248 8.84 -18.92 -1.07
C GLU A 248 8.13 -18.11 0.03
N ASP A 249 6.94 -17.58 -0.28
CA ASP A 249 6.29 -16.67 0.63
C ASP A 249 5.90 -17.51 1.84
N TRP A 250 6.32 -17.06 3.01
CA TRP A 250 6.40 -17.75 4.30
C TRP A 250 5.25 -18.67 4.71
N PHE A 251 4.08 -18.56 4.08
CA PHE A 251 2.93 -19.43 4.31
C PHE A 251 3.16 -20.89 3.90
N SER A 252 4.07 -21.17 2.96
CA SER A 252 4.32 -22.56 2.51
C SER A 252 5.09 -23.43 3.50
N ARG A 253 5.59 -22.86 4.62
CA ARG A 253 6.30 -23.62 5.67
C ARG A 253 5.47 -23.85 6.94
N TYR A 254 4.19 -23.50 6.92
CA TYR A 254 3.26 -23.68 8.03
C TYR A 254 1.95 -24.39 7.63
N ILE A 255 1.94 -25.08 6.48
CA ILE A 255 0.97 -26.14 6.16
C ILE A 255 1.65 -27.48 6.41
#